data_AF-A0A258ZV95-F1
#
_entry.id   AF-A0A258ZV95-F1
#
_cell.length_a   1.000
_cell.length_b   1.000
_cell.length_c   1.000
_cell.angle_alpha   90.00
_cell.angle_beta   90.00
_cell.angle_gamma   90.00
#
_symmetry.space_group_name_H-M   'P 1'
#
loop_
_entity.id
_entity.type
_entity.pdbx_description
1 polymer ?
#
loop_
_entity_poly.entity_id
_entity_poly.type
_entity_poly.pdbx_seq_one_letter_code
_entity_poly.pdbx_strand_id
1 'polypeptide(L)'
;QTAVAGTQYSLGNFEAGQLLSFSLLVNNTNTYFTGAASRNTDNVIHAAYSSVIGNTINIGFEDLLNGGDLDYNDLVFSVTNVYAAQTPVSPVSEPETYAMFMAGLGLMGWASKRRQQK
;
A
#
# COMPACT_ATOMS: atom_id res chain seq x y z
N GLN A 1 -0.97 -20.13 -21.43
CA GLN A 1 -1.59 -21.17 -20.59
C GLN A 1 -2.98 -20.67 -20.23
N THR A 2 -4.06 -21.36 -20.63
CA THR A 2 -5.43 -20.95 -20.27
C THR A 2 -5.78 -21.65 -18.96
N ALA A 3 -5.87 -20.91 -17.87
CA ALA A 3 -6.36 -21.43 -16.59
C ALA A 3 -7.88 -21.30 -16.52
N VAL A 4 -8.56 -22.24 -15.86
CA VAL A 4 -9.99 -22.10 -15.57
C VAL A 4 -10.15 -21.04 -14.47
N ALA A 5 -11.18 -20.20 -14.54
CA ALA A 5 -11.45 -19.21 -13.49
C ALA A 5 -11.50 -19.88 -12.10
N GLY A 6 -10.79 -19.29 -11.13
CA GLY A 6 -10.64 -19.84 -9.79
C GLY A 6 -9.53 -20.90 -9.63
N THR A 7 -8.80 -21.25 -10.69
CA THR A 7 -7.59 -22.07 -10.57
C THR A 7 -6.55 -21.34 -9.71
N GLN A 8 -5.97 -22.05 -8.75
CA GLN A 8 -4.95 -21.51 -7.86
C GLN A 8 -3.59 -22.11 -8.18
N TYR A 9 -2.56 -21.27 -8.15
CA TYR A 9 -1.17 -21.66 -8.33
C TYR A 9 -0.33 -21.17 -7.15
N SER A 10 0.55 -22.02 -6.65
CA SER A 10 1.60 -21.58 -5.72
C SER A 10 2.70 -20.89 -6.51
N LEU A 11 3.04 -19.65 -6.14
CA LEU A 11 4.15 -18.91 -6.72
C LEU A 11 5.50 -19.25 -6.04
N GLY A 12 5.48 -20.03 -4.95
CA GLY A 12 6.65 -20.35 -4.15
C GLY A 12 6.91 -19.35 -3.02
N ASN A 13 8.16 -19.30 -2.55
CA ASN A 13 8.61 -18.41 -1.49
C ASN A 13 9.46 -17.28 -2.07
N PHE A 14 9.33 -16.09 -1.50
CA PHE A 14 10.07 -14.91 -1.92
C PHE A 14 10.61 -14.18 -0.69
N GLU A 15 11.81 -13.62 -0.82
CA GLU A 15 12.41 -12.78 0.22
C GLU A 15 11.66 -11.44 0.33
N ALA A 16 11.65 -10.86 1.54
CA ALA A 16 11.05 -9.55 1.74
C ALA A 16 11.74 -8.49 0.86
N GLY A 17 10.94 -7.68 0.15
CA GLY A 17 11.43 -6.67 -0.78
C GLY A 17 11.70 -7.17 -2.21
N GLN A 18 11.57 -8.48 -2.48
CA GLN A 18 11.63 -8.99 -3.85
C GLN A 18 10.42 -8.48 -4.66
N LEU A 19 10.69 -7.89 -5.82
CA LEU A 19 9.64 -7.44 -6.73
C LEU A 19 8.98 -8.63 -7.44
N LEU A 20 7.68 -8.78 -7.26
CA LEU A 20 6.85 -9.64 -8.08
C LEU A 20 6.20 -8.80 -9.18
N SER A 21 6.34 -9.24 -10.43
CA SER A 21 5.72 -8.60 -11.59
C SER A 21 4.92 -9.62 -12.37
N PHE A 22 3.70 -9.23 -12.71
CA PHE A 22 2.77 -9.97 -13.55
C PHE A 22 2.57 -9.26 -14.88
N SER A 23 2.21 -10.02 -15.90
CA SER A 23 1.91 -9.51 -17.24
C SER A 23 0.71 -10.21 -17.88
N LEU A 24 -0.04 -9.46 -18.66
CA LEU A 24 -1.07 -9.97 -19.56
C LEU A 24 -0.48 -10.08 -20.97
N LEU A 25 -0.43 -11.29 -21.52
CA LEU A 25 -0.12 -11.51 -22.94
C LEU A 25 -1.44 -11.53 -23.72
N VAL A 26 -1.64 -10.56 -24.59
CA VAL A 26 -2.74 -10.56 -25.56
C VAL A 26 -2.22 -11.22 -26.84
N ASN A 27 -2.74 -12.41 -27.16
CA ASN A 27 -2.15 -13.34 -28.15
C ASN A 27 -1.84 -12.73 -29.54
N ASN A 28 -2.55 -11.68 -29.94
CA ASN A 28 -2.46 -11.10 -31.29
C ASN A 28 -1.87 -9.68 -31.30
N THR A 29 -1.57 -9.10 -30.14
CA THR A 29 -1.16 -7.70 -30.03
C THR A 29 0.06 -7.56 -29.11
N ASN A 30 -0.13 -7.06 -27.88
CA ASN A 30 0.94 -6.67 -26.98
C ASN A 30 0.93 -7.49 -25.69
N THR A 31 2.04 -7.40 -24.96
CA THR A 31 2.13 -7.80 -23.56
C THR A 31 2.10 -6.56 -22.70
N TYR A 32 1.24 -6.54 -21.70
CA TYR A 32 1.12 -5.45 -20.74
C TYR A 32 1.60 -5.87 -19.36
N PHE A 33 2.23 -4.97 -18.63
CA PHE A 33 2.91 -5.25 -17.38
C PHE A 33 2.32 -4.46 -16.22
N THR A 34 2.38 -5.10 -15.06
CA THR A 34 2.20 -4.43 -13.76
C THR A 34 3.25 -3.35 -13.51
N GLY A 35 2.81 -2.23 -12.92
CA GLY A 35 3.67 -1.18 -12.38
C GLY A 35 3.52 0.15 -13.13
N ALA A 36 4.63 0.87 -13.27
CA ALA A 36 4.64 2.19 -13.91
C ALA A 36 4.29 2.10 -15.40
N ALA A 37 3.62 3.13 -15.92
CA ALA A 37 3.19 3.24 -17.31
C ALA A 37 4.36 3.09 -18.30
N SER A 38 5.55 3.56 -17.93
CA SER A 38 6.77 3.45 -18.73
C SER A 38 7.26 2.02 -18.98
N ARG A 39 6.64 1.01 -18.36
CA ARG A 39 6.89 -0.40 -18.66
C ARG A 39 6.08 -0.91 -19.86
N ASN A 40 5.07 -0.15 -20.29
CA ASN A 40 4.21 -0.49 -21.42
C ASN A 40 4.58 0.36 -22.65
N THR A 41 4.36 -0.19 -23.84
CA THR A 41 4.81 0.39 -25.12
C THR A 41 4.18 1.75 -25.43
N ASP A 42 2.99 2.01 -24.88
CA ASP A 42 2.20 3.23 -25.08
C ASP A 42 2.30 4.22 -23.92
N ASN A 43 3.14 3.95 -22.91
CA ASN A 43 3.20 4.73 -21.68
C ASN A 43 1.84 4.86 -20.95
N VAL A 44 0.98 3.83 -21.04
CA VAL A 44 -0.27 3.74 -20.27
C VAL A 44 -0.14 2.71 -19.15
N ILE A 45 -0.87 2.93 -18.04
CA ILE A 45 -0.98 1.93 -16.97
C ILE A 45 -2.02 0.91 -17.41
N HIS A 46 -1.62 -0.37 -17.45
CA HIS A 46 -2.49 -1.47 -17.87
C HIS A 46 -2.84 -2.42 -16.73
N ALA A 47 -2.41 -2.14 -15.51
CA ALA A 47 -2.77 -2.93 -14.35
C ALA A 47 -3.13 -2.04 -13.16
N ALA A 48 -4.29 -2.29 -12.58
CA ALA A 48 -4.77 -1.65 -11.37
C ALA A 48 -4.83 -2.65 -10.21
N TYR A 49 -4.73 -2.12 -8.98
CA TYR A 49 -4.71 -2.93 -7.75
C TYR A 49 -5.73 -2.42 -6.75
N SER A 50 -6.34 -3.34 -6.01
CA SER A 50 -7.11 -2.99 -4.82
C SER A 50 -6.19 -2.67 -3.63
N SER A 51 -6.77 -2.12 -2.56
CA SER A 51 -6.17 -2.22 -1.23
C SER A 51 -6.02 -3.68 -0.81
N VAL A 52 -5.06 -3.97 0.06
CA VAL A 52 -4.91 -5.29 0.68
C VAL A 52 -6.01 -5.48 1.72
N ILE A 53 -6.85 -6.51 1.57
CA ILE A 53 -7.92 -6.88 2.50
C ILE A 53 -7.75 -8.36 2.85
N GLY A 54 -7.66 -8.70 4.15
CA GLY A 54 -7.51 -10.10 4.58
C GLY A 54 -6.32 -10.81 3.93
N ASN A 55 -5.17 -10.12 3.87
CA ASN A 55 -3.95 -10.59 3.20
C ASN A 55 -4.07 -10.87 1.69
N THR A 56 -5.10 -10.31 1.05
CA THR A 56 -5.38 -10.51 -0.37
C THR A 56 -5.36 -9.18 -1.09
N ILE A 57 -4.75 -9.15 -2.28
CA ILE A 57 -4.82 -8.03 -3.23
C ILE A 57 -5.45 -8.53 -4.52
N ASN A 58 -6.35 -7.76 -5.10
CA ASN A 58 -6.91 -8.01 -6.43
C ASN A 58 -6.14 -7.19 -7.45
N ILE A 59 -5.83 -7.81 -8.59
CA ILE A 59 -5.13 -7.21 -9.72
C ILE A 59 -6.02 -7.36 -10.95
N GLY A 60 -6.33 -6.24 -11.60
CA GLY A 60 -7.08 -6.18 -12.85
C GLY A 60 -6.20 -5.64 -13.98
N PHE A 61 -6.42 -6.11 -15.20
CA PHE A 61 -5.73 -5.66 -16.41
C PHE A 61 -6.68 -5.07 -17.45
N GLU A 62 -6.16 -4.12 -18.22
CA GLU A 62 -6.74 -3.58 -19.46
C GLU A 62 -5.97 -4.15 -20.67
N ASP A 63 -6.66 -4.73 -21.65
CA ASP A 63 -6.07 -5.48 -22.76
C ASP A 63 -5.90 -4.68 -24.06
N LEU A 64 -6.44 -3.45 -24.13
CA LEU A 64 -6.38 -2.61 -25.31
C LEU A 64 -5.31 -1.52 -25.24
N LEU A 65 -4.57 -1.37 -26.34
CA LEU A 65 -3.57 -0.31 -26.53
C LEU A 65 -4.20 1.08 -26.34
N ASN A 66 -3.48 1.99 -25.69
CA ASN A 66 -3.93 3.31 -25.27
C ASN A 66 -5.00 3.30 -24.17
N GLY A 67 -5.17 2.17 -23.48
CA GLY A 67 -5.94 2.07 -22.25
C GLY A 67 -7.44 1.82 -22.41
N GLY A 68 -7.94 1.48 -23.60
CA GLY A 68 -9.33 1.04 -23.78
C GLY A 68 -10.36 1.92 -23.09
N ASP A 69 -11.12 1.34 -22.15
CA ASP A 69 -12.08 2.05 -21.30
C ASP A 69 -11.59 2.26 -19.85
N LEU A 70 -10.41 1.72 -19.51
CA LEU A 70 -9.73 1.86 -18.22
C LEU A 70 -10.55 1.31 -17.04
N ASP A 71 -11.39 0.30 -17.27
CA ASP A 71 -12.12 -0.38 -16.19
C ASP A 71 -11.34 -1.54 -15.56
N TYR A 72 -10.27 -2.01 -16.24
CA TYR A 72 -9.32 -3.04 -15.81
C TYR A 72 -9.97 -4.40 -15.50
N ASN A 73 -11.06 -4.76 -16.19
CA ASN A 73 -11.77 -6.01 -15.95
C ASN A 73 -11.53 -7.13 -16.98
N ASP A 74 -10.67 -6.91 -17.99
CA ASP A 74 -10.39 -7.89 -19.05
C ASP A 74 -9.73 -9.16 -18.52
N LEU A 75 -8.85 -9.01 -17.52
CA LEU A 75 -8.31 -10.12 -16.73
C LEU A 75 -8.16 -9.71 -15.27
N VAL A 76 -8.78 -10.49 -14.38
CA VAL A 76 -8.74 -10.25 -12.93
C VAL A 76 -8.27 -11.50 -12.19
N PHE A 77 -7.36 -11.33 -11.24
CA PHE A 77 -6.94 -12.39 -10.32
C PHE A 77 -6.58 -11.81 -8.94
N SER A 78 -6.48 -12.69 -7.96
CA SER A 78 -6.10 -12.34 -6.60
C SER A 78 -4.74 -12.93 -6.25
N VAL A 79 -3.95 -12.20 -5.47
CA VAL A 79 -2.73 -12.70 -4.83
C VAL A 79 -2.96 -12.69 -3.32
N THR A 80 -2.75 -13.83 -2.67
CA THR A 80 -2.90 -14.01 -1.23
C THR A 80 -1.55 -14.01 -0.54
N ASN A 81 -1.54 -13.96 0.80
CA ASN A 81 -0.33 -13.83 1.62
C ASN A 81 0.46 -12.53 1.34
N VAL A 82 -0.27 -11.45 1.02
CA VAL A 82 0.27 -10.11 0.82
C VAL A 82 0.02 -9.28 2.07
N TYR A 83 1.00 -8.46 2.47
CA TYR A 83 0.86 -7.52 3.59
C TYR A 83 1.01 -6.09 3.06
N ALA A 84 0.12 -5.20 3.49
CA ALA A 84 0.28 -3.78 3.18
C ALA A 84 1.56 -3.25 3.84
N ALA A 85 2.33 -2.45 3.11
CA ALA A 85 3.44 -1.72 3.72
C ALA A 85 2.88 -0.80 4.80
N GLN A 86 3.22 -1.06 6.06
CA GLN A 86 2.87 -0.17 7.16
C GLN A 86 3.70 1.11 6.99
N THR A 87 3.06 2.27 6.91
CA THR A 87 3.78 3.54 7.03
C THR A 87 4.45 3.55 8.41
N PRO A 88 5.79 3.65 8.49
CA PRO A 88 6.44 3.77 9.78
C PRO A 88 5.93 5.05 10.44
N VAL A 89 5.17 4.91 11.53
CA VAL A 89 4.87 6.05 12.40
C VAL A 89 6.14 6.32 13.20
N SER A 90 6.89 7.35 12.80
CA SER A 90 7.95 7.86 13.66
C SER A 90 7.28 8.39 14.94
N PRO A 91 7.73 8.01 16.15
CA PRO A 91 7.23 8.63 17.36
C PRO A 91 7.46 10.14 17.24
N VAL A 92 6.37 10.92 17.29
CA VAL A 92 6.45 12.38 17.37
C VAL A 92 7.08 12.70 18.72
N SER A 93 8.17 13.46 18.71
CA SER A 93 8.75 13.98 19.94
C SER A 93 7.74 14.95 20.56
N GLU A 94 7.46 14.82 21.87
CA GLU A 94 6.55 15.70 22.62
C GLU A 94 7.30 16.70 23.54
N PRO A 95 8.23 17.54 23.05
CA PRO A 95 8.95 18.47 23.91
C PRO A 95 8.02 19.46 24.62
N GLU A 96 6.92 19.85 23.98
CA GLU A 96 5.94 20.79 24.56
C GLU A 96 5.13 20.15 25.69
N THR A 97 4.81 18.85 25.63
CA THR A 97 4.09 18.14 26.71
C THR A 97 4.90 18.19 28.01
N TYR A 98 6.21 17.92 27.94
CA TYR A 98 7.09 18.00 29.12
C TYR A 98 7.21 19.44 29.64
N ALA A 99 7.33 20.43 28.74
CA ALA A 99 7.41 21.83 29.13
C ALA A 99 6.14 22.28 29.86
N MET A 100 4.96 21.94 29.32
CA MET A 100 3.66 22.27 29.93
C MET A 100 3.43 21.52 31.24
N PHE A 101 3.85 20.25 31.32
CA PHE A 101 3.79 19.47 32.55
C PHE A 101 4.66 20.10 33.65
N MET A 102 5.90 20.46 33.33
CA MET A 102 6.82 21.12 34.28
C MET A 102 6.33 22.52 34.68
N ALA A 103 5.78 23.29 33.74
CA ALA A 103 5.15 24.58 34.04
C ALA A 103 3.97 24.41 34.99
N GLY A 104 3.08 23.43 34.73
CA GLY A 104 1.94 23.11 35.59
C GLY A 104 2.36 22.70 37.00
N LEU A 105 3.35 21.80 37.11
CA LEU A 105 3.92 21.39 38.40
C LEU A 105 4.57 22.55 39.15
N GLY A 106 5.29 23.44 38.44
CA GLY A 106 5.90 24.63 39.01
C GLY A 106 4.87 25.59 39.60
N LEU A 107 3.79 25.86 38.87
CA LEU A 107 2.68 26.70 39.33
C LEU A 107 1.98 26.10 40.57
N MET A 108 1.73 24.79 40.57
CA MET A 108 1.12 24.08 41.70
C MET A 108 2.00 24.10 42.97
N GLY A 109 3.31 23.88 42.81
CA GLY A 109 4.27 23.96 43.92
C GLY A 109 4.32 25.37 44.53
N TRP A 110 4.34 26.40 43.70
CA TRP A 110 4.35 27.79 44.16
C TRP A 110 3.06 28.19 44.88
N ALA A 111 1.90 27.80 44.34
CA ALA A 111 0.61 28.08 44.97
C ALA A 111 0.49 27.42 46.36
N SER A 112 1.00 26.19 46.50
CA SER A 112 1.02 25.45 47.78
C SER A 112 1.89 26.15 48.82
N LYS A 113 3.08 26.65 48.43
CA LYS A 113 3.98 27.38 49.35
C LYS A 113 3.36 28.67 49.89
N ARG A 114 2.64 29.43 49.05
CA ARG A 114 1.97 30.68 49.46
C ARG A 114 0.86 30.46 50.50
N ARG A 115 0.21 29.29 50.48
CA ARG A 115 -0.84 28.94 51.44
C ARG A 115 -0.31 28.62 52.83
N GLN A 116 0.94 28.14 52.93
CA GLN A 116 1.58 27.83 54.21
C GLN A 116 2.19 29.06 54.91
N GLN A 117 2.35 30.17 54.19
CA GLN A 117 2.92 31.42 54.72
C GLN A 117 1.86 32.42 55.21
N LYS A 118 0.58 32.03 55.20
CA LYS A 118 -0.53 32.74 55.85
C LYS A 118 -0.98 31.93 57.06
#